data_AF-A0A2V8BBI2-F1
#
_entry.id   AF-A0A2V8BBI2-F1
#
_cell.length_a   1.000
_cell.length_b   1.000
_cell.length_c   1.000
_cell.angle_alpha   90.00
_cell.angle_beta   90.00
_cell.angle_gamma   90.00
#
_symmetry.space_group_name_H-M   'P 1'
#
loop_
_entity.id
_entity.type
_entity.pdbx_description
1 polymer ?
#
loop_
_entity_poly.entity_id
_entity_poly.type
_entity_poly.pdbx_seq_one_letter_code
_entity_poly.pdbx_strand_id
1 'polypeptide(L)'
;MLITAARRRVAALRQPVPAARIARALWIAWAAIVCNVVFDRVIVVAGRNYIAAAGRAARANVSGPLVNMDEWMRPAVARGFWIAGAAGGAVLLTGLAAVKKSRVAPPQQPSDR
;
A
#
# COMPACT_ATOMS: atom_id res chain seq x y z
N MET A 1 28.52 25.42 -4.95
CA MET A 1 28.89 24.20 -4.18
C MET A 1 27.72 23.22 -3.95
N LEU A 2 26.50 23.68 -3.63
CA LEU A 2 25.32 22.82 -3.43
C LEU A 2 24.98 21.88 -4.61
N ILE A 3 25.07 22.37 -5.84
CA ILE A 3 24.76 21.60 -7.06
C ILE A 3 25.74 20.42 -7.26
N THR A 4 27.01 20.62 -6.92
CA THR A 4 28.06 19.60 -7.06
C THR A 4 27.88 18.48 -6.03
N ALA A 5 27.47 18.82 -4.81
CA ALA A 5 27.13 17.84 -3.76
C ALA A 5 25.88 17.03 -4.10
N ALA A 6 24.85 17.67 -4.69
CA ALA A 6 23.66 17.00 -5.18
C ALA A 6 23.99 16.03 -6.34
N ARG A 7 24.83 16.44 -7.29
CA ARG A 7 25.30 15.57 -8.39
C ARG A 7 26.11 14.37 -7.89
N ARG A 8 26.99 14.56 -6.90
CA ARG A 8 27.73 13.45 -6.27
C ARG A 8 26.81 12.49 -5.52
N ARG A 9 25.77 12.99 -4.85
CA ARG A 9 24.73 12.14 -4.24
C ARG A 9 23.99 11.32 -5.30
N VAL A 10 23.57 11.93 -6.39
CA VAL A 10 22.90 11.22 -7.50
C VAL A 10 23.82 10.21 -8.18
N ALA A 11 25.11 10.52 -8.33
CA ALA A 11 26.10 9.57 -8.84
C ALA A 11 26.36 8.41 -7.87
N ALA A 12 26.34 8.65 -6.56
CA ALA A 12 26.41 7.60 -5.55
C ALA A 12 25.14 6.73 -5.53
N LEU A 13 23.98 7.29 -5.87
CA LEU A 13 22.74 6.54 -6.11
C LEU A 13 22.80 5.67 -7.37
N ARG A 14 23.71 5.93 -8.32
CA ARG A 14 23.94 5.07 -9.50
C ARG A 14 24.80 3.85 -9.19
N GLN A 15 25.40 3.76 -8.01
CA GLN A 15 26.10 2.54 -7.60
C GLN A 15 25.06 1.42 -7.43
N PRO A 16 25.30 0.21 -7.98
CA PRO A 16 24.28 -0.84 -8.11
C PRO A 16 23.74 -1.34 -6.77
N VAL A 17 24.56 -1.31 -5.72
CA VAL A 17 24.18 -1.78 -4.38
C VAL A 17 23.31 -0.75 -3.61
N PRO A 18 23.71 0.53 -3.49
CA PRO A 18 22.83 1.58 -2.93
C PRO A 18 21.52 1.74 -3.70
N ALA A 19 21.56 1.75 -5.04
CA ALA A 19 20.38 1.89 -5.88
C ALA A 19 19.31 0.84 -5.55
N ALA A 20 19.74 -0.42 -5.43
CA ALA A 20 18.82 -1.52 -5.21
C ALA A 20 18.36 -1.64 -3.75
N ARG A 21 19.07 -1.06 -2.77
CA ARG A 21 18.55 -0.90 -1.40
C ARG A 21 17.46 0.17 -1.36
N ILE A 22 17.66 1.29 -2.05
CA ILE A 22 16.70 2.39 -2.10
C ILE A 22 15.44 1.99 -2.86
N ALA A 23 15.58 1.31 -4.00
CA ALA A 23 14.43 0.77 -4.72
C ALA A 23 13.59 -0.17 -3.86
N ARG A 24 14.22 -1.07 -3.07
CA ARG A 24 13.51 -1.93 -2.12
C ARG A 24 12.78 -1.13 -1.05
N ALA A 25 13.45 -0.15 -0.44
CA ALA A 25 12.84 0.71 0.58
C ALA A 25 11.62 1.46 0.03
N LEU A 26 11.71 1.98 -1.20
CA LEU A 26 10.60 2.66 -1.87
C LEU A 26 9.43 1.71 -2.13
N TRP A 27 9.67 0.47 -2.58
CA TRP A 27 8.61 -0.52 -2.76
C TRP A 27 7.95 -0.93 -1.45
N ILE A 28 8.71 -1.03 -0.36
CA ILE A 28 8.17 -1.29 0.97
C ILE A 28 7.30 -0.13 1.44
N ALA A 29 7.80 1.11 1.32
CA ALA A 29 7.03 2.30 1.66
C ALA A 29 5.75 2.41 0.83
N TRP A 30 5.84 2.15 -0.48
CA TRP A 30 4.69 2.15 -1.38
C TRP A 30 3.66 1.09 -1.01
N ALA A 31 4.09 -0.13 -0.70
CA ALA A 31 3.20 -1.18 -0.24
C ALA A 31 2.50 -0.83 1.09
N ALA A 32 3.22 -0.19 2.02
CA ALA A 32 2.63 0.30 3.25
C ALA A 32 1.57 1.37 2.98
N ILE A 33 1.84 2.33 2.07
CA ILE A 33 0.86 3.35 1.67
C ILE A 33 -0.39 2.69 1.07
N VAL A 34 -0.22 1.78 0.12
CA VAL A 34 -1.35 1.07 -0.52
C VAL A 34 -2.14 0.28 0.52
N CYS A 35 -1.48 -0.44 1.42
CA CYS A 35 -2.12 -1.16 2.51
C CYS A 35 -2.98 -0.23 3.37
N ASN A 36 -2.45 0.94 3.76
CA ASN A 36 -3.20 1.93 4.54
C ASN A 36 -4.41 2.48 3.77
N VAL A 37 -4.25 2.86 2.51
CA VAL A 37 -5.34 3.41 1.69
C VAL A 37 -6.46 2.38 1.50
N VAL A 38 -6.10 1.12 1.22
CA VAL A 38 -7.07 0.05 1.02
C VAL A 38 -7.81 -0.27 2.33
N PHE A 39 -7.07 -0.36 3.44
CA PHE A 39 -7.66 -0.61 4.75
C PHE A 39 -8.62 0.51 5.16
N ASP A 40 -8.18 1.77 5.05
CA ASP A 40 -9.00 2.95 5.33
C ASP A 40 -10.28 2.96 4.50
N ARG A 41 -10.17 2.69 3.19
CA ARG A 41 -11.33 2.62 2.30
C ARG A 41 -12.36 1.60 2.75
N VAL A 42 -11.93 0.41 3.19
CA VAL A 42 -12.84 -0.64 3.67
C VAL A 42 -13.55 -0.21 4.96
N ILE A 43 -12.82 0.40 5.91
CA ILE A 43 -13.38 0.89 7.17
C ILE A 43 -14.38 2.03 6.93
N VAL A 44 -14.05 2.99 6.06
CA VAL A 44 -14.93 4.11 5.70
C VAL A 44 -16.23 3.60 5.07
N VAL A 45 -16.16 2.63 4.16
CA VAL A 45 -17.36 2.05 3.54
C VAL A 45 -18.22 1.34 4.58
N ALA A 46 -17.61 0.57 5.49
CA ALA A 46 -18.34 -0.10 6.56
C ALA A 46 -19.02 0.90 7.52
N GLY A 47 -18.32 1.97 7.90
CA GLY A 47 -18.88 3.03 8.75
C GLY A 47 -20.07 3.74 8.08
N ARG A 48 -19.98 4.03 6.77
CA ARG A 48 -21.11 4.63 6.03
C ARG A 48 -22.32 3.69 5.98
N ASN A 49 -22.09 2.39 5.78
CA ASN A 49 -23.16 1.40 5.77
C ASN A 49 -23.82 1.27 7.15
N TYR A 50 -23.04 1.30 8.23
CA TYR A 50 -23.54 1.33 9.60
C TYR A 50 -24.40 2.57 9.87
N ILE A 51 -23.92 3.77 9.55
CA ILE A 51 -24.69 5.02 9.76
C ILE A 51 -26.01 4.98 8.99
N ALA A 52 -26.00 4.48 7.75
CA ALA A 52 -27.22 4.34 6.96
C ALA A 52 -28.20 3.33 7.58
N ALA A 53 -27.70 2.22 8.13
CA ALA A 53 -28.52 1.21 8.81
C ALA A 53 -29.10 1.75 10.13
N ALA A 54 -28.27 2.40 10.95
CA ALA A 54 -28.69 3.04 12.19
C ALA A 54 -29.74 4.13 11.95
N GLY A 55 -29.57 4.97 10.91
CA GLY A 55 -30.53 5.98 10.53
C GLY A 55 -31.88 5.41 10.08
N ARG A 56 -31.90 4.25 9.41
CA ARG A 56 -33.15 3.54 9.07
C ARG A 56 -33.82 2.94 10.30
N ALA A 57 -33.04 2.32 11.18
CA ALA A 57 -33.57 1.73 12.42
C ALA A 57 -34.20 2.80 13.33
N ALA A 58 -33.53 3.93 13.51
CA ALA A 58 -34.02 5.06 14.31
C ALA A 58 -35.34 5.65 13.75
N ARG A 59 -35.51 5.66 12.42
CA ARG A 59 -36.76 6.12 11.78
C ARG A 59 -37.89 5.09 11.86
N ALA A 60 -37.57 3.81 11.86
CA ALA A 60 -38.55 2.73 11.84
C ALA A 60 -39.10 2.38 13.23
N ASN A 61 -38.29 2.54 14.29
CA ASN A 61 -38.70 2.27 15.66
C ASN A 61 -38.00 3.21 16.64
N VAL A 62 -38.71 4.21 17.15
CA VAL A 62 -38.20 5.17 18.15
C VAL A 62 -37.82 4.48 19.47
N SER A 63 -38.38 3.30 19.74
CA SER A 63 -38.13 2.50 20.95
C SER A 63 -37.51 1.12 20.66
N GLY A 64 -37.06 0.87 19.43
CA GLY A 64 -36.48 -0.41 19.03
C GLY A 64 -35.02 -0.57 19.45
N PRO A 65 -34.45 -1.79 19.44
CA PRO A 65 -33.06 -2.03 19.79
C PRO A 65 -32.11 -1.23 18.90
N LEU A 66 -31.10 -0.59 19.52
CA LEU A 66 -30.04 0.11 18.78
C LEU A 66 -29.25 -0.89 17.93
N VAL A 67 -28.87 -0.50 16.72
CA VAL A 67 -28.02 -1.31 15.83
C VAL A 67 -26.66 -1.50 16.50
N ASN A 68 -26.23 -2.75 16.68
CA ASN A 68 -24.95 -3.07 17.29
C ASN A 68 -23.79 -2.75 16.32
N MET A 69 -22.92 -1.83 16.73
CA MET A 69 -21.76 -1.39 15.92
C MET A 69 -20.73 -2.52 15.68
N ASP A 70 -20.56 -3.43 16.64
CA ASP A 70 -19.56 -4.50 16.55
C ASP A 70 -19.87 -5.50 15.44
N GLU A 71 -21.16 -5.75 15.16
CA GLU A 71 -21.60 -6.63 14.08
C GLU A 71 -21.21 -6.08 12.70
N TRP A 72 -21.11 -4.76 12.57
CA TRP A 72 -20.72 -4.10 11.33
C TRP A 72 -19.21 -3.91 11.23
N MET A 73 -18.53 -3.63 12.35
CA MET A 73 -17.10 -3.35 12.36
C MET A 73 -16.23 -4.61 12.36
N ARG A 74 -16.55 -5.67 13.11
CA ARG A 74 -15.74 -6.91 13.15
C ARG A 74 -15.49 -7.52 11.76
N PRO A 75 -16.52 -7.78 10.94
CA PRO A 75 -16.31 -8.36 9.61
C PRO A 75 -15.61 -7.38 8.67
N ALA A 76 -15.83 -6.07 8.83
CA ALA A 76 -15.14 -5.06 8.04
C ALA A 76 -13.65 -4.99 8.34
N VAL A 77 -13.25 -5.09 9.61
CA VAL A 77 -11.83 -5.14 10.01
C VAL A 77 -11.17 -6.40 9.46
N ALA A 78 -11.81 -7.56 9.60
CA ALA A 78 -11.28 -8.82 9.08
C ALA A 78 -11.10 -8.79 7.55
N ARG A 79 -12.11 -8.30 6.82
CA ARG A 79 -12.03 -8.13 5.35
C ARG A 79 -11.00 -7.08 4.96
N GLY A 80 -10.95 -5.95 5.67
CA GLY A 80 -10.00 -4.88 5.45
C GLY A 80 -8.57 -5.38 5.59
N PHE A 81 -8.28 -6.15 6.64
CA PHE A 81 -6.97 -6.77 6.84
C PHE A 81 -6.59 -7.70 5.68
N TRP A 82 -7.50 -8.59 5.26
CA TRP A 82 -7.24 -9.51 4.15
C TRP A 82 -7.01 -8.81 2.81
N ILE A 83 -7.87 -7.84 2.46
CA ILE A 83 -7.77 -7.12 1.19
C ILE A 83 -6.53 -6.22 1.17
N ALA A 84 -6.27 -5.50 2.26
CA ALA A 84 -5.09 -4.63 2.38
C ALA A 84 -3.79 -5.45 2.35
N GLY A 85 -3.77 -6.59 3.05
CA GLY A 85 -2.66 -7.53 3.02
C GLY A 85 -2.41 -8.10 1.61
N ALA A 86 -3.47 -8.51 0.90
CA ALA A 86 -3.35 -9.01 -0.47
C ALA A 86 -2.83 -7.92 -1.44
N ALA A 87 -3.35 -6.69 -1.35
CA ALA A 87 -2.91 -5.58 -2.17
C ALA A 87 -1.45 -5.19 -1.88
N GLY A 88 -1.09 -5.02 -0.61
CA GLY A 88 0.29 -4.72 -0.19
C GLY A 88 1.26 -5.83 -0.58
N GLY A 89 0.85 -7.09 -0.41
CA GLY A 89 1.61 -8.27 -0.85
C GLY A 89 1.86 -8.28 -2.36
N ALA A 90 0.82 -8.01 -3.17
CA ALA A 90 0.96 -7.93 -4.63
C ALA A 90 1.93 -6.81 -5.07
N VAL A 91 1.85 -5.65 -4.43
CA VAL A 91 2.77 -4.52 -4.66
C VAL A 91 4.21 -4.90 -4.31
N LEU A 92 4.43 -5.51 -3.13
CA LEU A 92 5.75 -5.96 -2.70
C LEU A 92 6.34 -7.01 -3.65
N LEU A 93 5.56 -8.03 -3.98
CA LEU A 93 6.01 -9.12 -4.85
C LEU A 93 6.41 -8.59 -6.23
N THR A 94 5.60 -7.69 -6.79
CA THR A 94 5.88 -7.06 -8.08
C THR A 94 7.18 -6.24 -8.02
N GLY A 95 7.31 -5.39 -7.00
CA GLY A 95 8.47 -4.53 -6.84
C GLY A 95 9.77 -5.29 -6.60
N LEU A 96 9.74 -6.32 -5.73
CA LEU A 96 10.91 -7.14 -5.43
C LEU A 96 11.30 -8.03 -6.60
N ALA A 97 10.33 -8.56 -7.35
CA ALA A 97 10.60 -9.32 -8.57
C ALA A 97 11.29 -8.45 -9.63
N ALA A 98 10.84 -7.20 -9.81
CA ALA A 98 11.48 -6.26 -10.72
C ALA A 98 12.93 -5.96 -10.31
N VAL A 99 13.17 -5.64 -9.02
CA VAL A 99 14.52 -5.38 -8.51
C VAL A 99 15.42 -6.62 -8.65
N LYS A 100 14.90 -7.83 -8.43
CA LYS A 100 15.66 -9.08 -8.62
C LYS A 100 16.09 -9.25 -10.07
N LYS A 101 15.19 -9.04 -11.04
CA LYS A 101 15.51 -9.13 -12.48
C LYS A 101 16.57 -8.10 -12.88
N SER A 102 16.47 -6.85 -12.42
CA SER A 102 17.43 -5.79 -12.74
C SER A 102 18.84 -6.05 -12.21
N ARG A 103 18.99 -6.83 -11.14
CA ARG A 103 20.32 -7.24 -10.61
C ARG A 103 20.95 -8.39 -11.40
N VAL A 104 20.15 -9.18 -12.11
CA VAL A 104 20.59 -10.37 -12.86
C VAL A 104 20.83 -10.05 -14.34
N ALA A 105 20.35 -8.91 -14.84
CA ALA A 105 20.58 -8.48 -16.22
C ALA A 105 22.10 -8.44 -16.52
N PRO A 106 22.60 -9.20 -17.52
CA PRO A 106 23.99 -9.15 -17.92
C PRO A 106 24.34 -7.74 -18.42
N PRO A 107 25.60 -7.29 -18.28
CA PRO A 107 26.02 -6.04 -18.91
C PRO A 107 25.73 -6.13 -20.40
N GLN A 108 24.98 -5.16 -20.94
CA GLN A 108 24.81 -5.03 -22.38
C GLN A 108 26.20 -4.85 -22.99
N GLN A 109 26.67 -5.88 -23.69
CA GLN A 109 27.84 -5.77 -24.54
C GLN A 109 27.57 -4.64 -25.55
N PRO A 110 28.44 -3.63 -25.67
CA PRO A 110 28.31 -2.62 -26.69
C PRO A 110 28.31 -3.34 -28.04
N SER A 111 27.25 -3.14 -28.84
CA SER A 111 27.27 -3.58 -30.23
C SER A 111 28.16 -2.61 -30.98
N ASP A 112 29.44 -2.95 -31.09
CA ASP A 112 30.34 -2.32 -32.05
C ASP A 112 29.82 -2.69 -33.45
N ARG A 113 29.15 -1.72 -34.08
CA ARG A 113 28.94 -1.63 -35.52
C ARG A 113 29.35 -0.23 -35.95
#